data_AF-A0A2A3MC33-F1
#
_entry.id   AF-A0A2A3MC33-F1
#
_cell.length_a   1.000
_cell.length_b   1.000
_cell.length_c   1.000
_cell.angle_alpha   90.00
_cell.angle_beta   90.00
_cell.angle_gamma   90.00
#
_symmetry.space_group_name_H-M   'P 1'
#
loop_
_entity.id
_entity.type
_entity.pdbx_description
1 polymer ?
#
loop_
_entity_poly.entity_id
_entity_poly.type
_entity_poly.pdbx_seq_one_letter_code
_entity_poly.pdbx_strand_id
1 'polypeptide(L)'
;MSYHELSLEERSNIQVGLLRGMSQRAIARMLNRSPSTICREIRRNRGAQGEYITQHAQRATCERRMPCRPQKKLMPGTELLDLVVYLLRKRFSPEQIAGKLRAMEFPNFEDAYVCRETIYNA
;
A
#
# COMPACT_ATOMS: atom_id res chain seq x y z
N MET A 1 -6.72 -5.10 20.87
CA MET A 1 -6.86 -3.70 20.38
C MET A 1 -6.68 -3.70 18.88
N SER A 2 -7.66 -3.16 18.13
CA SER A 2 -7.52 -3.02 16.68
C SER A 2 -6.70 -1.78 16.37
N TYR A 3 -5.67 -1.91 15.52
CA TYR A 3 -4.89 -0.78 15.05
C TYR A 3 -5.71 -0.02 14.00
N HIS A 4 -5.94 1.27 14.24
CA HIS A 4 -6.65 2.14 13.29
C HIS A 4 -5.73 3.29 12.89
N GLU A 5 -5.39 3.33 11.61
CA GLU A 5 -4.64 4.47 11.07
C GLU A 5 -5.46 5.73 11.06
N LEU A 6 -4.74 6.86 11.06
CA LEU A 6 -5.37 8.14 10.82
C LEU A 6 -5.84 8.22 9.37
N SER A 7 -7.10 8.61 9.18
CA SER A 7 -7.66 8.88 7.86
C SER A 7 -7.04 10.16 7.27
N LEU A 8 -7.27 10.38 5.97
CA LEU A 8 -6.87 11.63 5.32
C LEU A 8 -7.55 12.84 5.98
N GLU A 9 -8.82 12.70 6.34
CA GLU A 9 -9.60 13.73 7.02
C GLU A 9 -9.04 14.07 8.40
N GLU A 10 -8.70 13.05 9.20
CA GLU A 10 -8.04 13.25 10.49
C GLU A 10 -6.70 13.98 10.33
N ARG A 11 -5.91 13.63 9.32
CA ARG A 11 -4.66 14.34 9.00
C ARG A 11 -4.92 15.79 8.57
N SER A 12 -5.96 16.06 7.80
CA SER A 12 -6.36 17.44 7.44
C SER A 12 -6.72 18.26 8.67
N ASN A 13 -7.48 17.66 9.60
CA ASN A 13 -7.84 18.30 10.86
C ASN A 13 -6.62 18.55 11.77
N ILE A 14 -5.62 17.67 11.75
CA ILE A 14 -4.34 17.92 12.44
C ILE A 14 -3.65 19.15 11.84
N GLN A 15 -3.54 19.24 10.51
CA GLN A 15 -2.92 20.39 9.85
C GLN A 15 -3.64 21.70 10.19
N VAL A 16 -4.97 21.73 10.05
CA VAL A 16 -5.79 22.92 10.38
C VAL A 16 -5.65 23.29 11.86
N GLY A 17 -5.66 22.31 12.76
CA GLY A 17 -5.47 22.54 14.20
C GLY A 17 -4.12 23.17 14.52
N LEU A 18 -3.03 22.70 13.88
CA LEU A 18 -1.70 23.28 14.06
C LEU A 18 -1.62 24.71 13.51
N LEU A 19 -2.22 24.99 12.34
CA LEU A 19 -2.28 26.33 11.77
C LEU A 19 -3.06 27.32 12.66
N ARG A 20 -4.06 26.82 13.40
CA ARG A 20 -4.82 27.60 14.39
C ARG A 20 -4.11 27.71 15.75
N GLY A 21 -2.88 27.22 15.88
CA GLY A 21 -2.12 27.26 17.13
C GLY A 21 -2.65 26.32 18.23
N MET A 22 -3.47 25.32 17.89
CA MET A 22 -4.00 24.38 18.87
C MET A 22 -2.89 23.45 19.39
N SER A 23 -2.95 23.12 20.68
CA SER A 23 -2.04 22.11 21.24
C SER A 23 -2.37 20.71 20.71
N GLN A 24 -1.36 19.83 20.63
CA GLN A 24 -1.55 18.43 20.21
C GLN A 24 -2.60 17.70 21.07
N ARG A 25 -2.72 18.05 22.35
CA ARG A 25 -3.74 17.51 23.26
C ARG A 25 -5.15 17.98 22.91
N ALA A 26 -5.30 19.23 22.45
CA ALA A 26 -6.59 19.75 22.00
C ALA A 26 -7.04 19.07 20.70
N ILE A 27 -6.12 18.93 19.75
CA ILE A 27 -6.37 18.21 18.49
C ILE A 27 -6.75 16.75 18.76
N ALA A 28 -6.04 16.08 19.67
CA ALA A 28 -6.35 14.70 20.06
C ALA A 28 -7.75 14.54 20.63
N ARG A 29 -8.19 15.46 21.52
CA ARG A 29 -9.56 15.47 22.04
C ARG A 29 -10.60 15.71 20.95
N MET A 30 -10.34 16.65 20.04
CA MET A 30 -11.24 16.96 18.92
C MET A 30 -11.45 15.74 18.01
N LEU A 31 -10.40 14.97 17.76
CA LEU A 31 -10.44 13.77 16.90
C LEU A 31 -10.81 12.49 17.66
N ASN A 32 -11.08 12.58 18.97
CA ASN A 32 -11.25 11.41 19.83
C ASN A 32 -10.12 10.36 19.70
N ARG A 33 -8.87 10.86 19.63
CA ARG A 33 -7.65 10.04 19.54
C ARG A 33 -6.76 10.25 20.76
N SER A 34 -5.86 9.30 20.98
CA SER A 34 -4.86 9.48 22.03
C SER A 34 -3.88 10.61 21.67
N PRO A 35 -3.44 11.45 22.63
CA PRO A 35 -2.42 12.48 22.37
C PRO A 35 -1.10 11.90 21.84
N SER A 36 -0.76 10.67 22.23
CA SER A 36 0.43 9.99 21.74
C SER A 36 0.33 9.61 20.26
N THR A 37 -0.87 9.30 19.74
CA THR A 37 -1.12 9.10 18.31
C THR A 37 -0.81 10.37 17.52
N ILE A 38 -1.35 11.51 17.95
CA ILE A 38 -1.15 12.80 17.28
C ILE A 38 0.33 13.21 17.32
N CYS A 39 0.98 13.07 18.48
CA CYS A 39 2.41 13.36 18.63
C CYS A 39 3.28 12.51 17.69
N ARG A 40 3.02 11.18 17.64
CA ARG A 40 3.77 10.27 16.76
C ARG A 40 3.54 10.59 15.27
N GLU A 41 2.31 10.92 14.90
CA GLU A 41 1.97 11.30 13.53
C GLU A 41 2.72 12.57 13.10
N ILE A 42 2.66 13.63 13.90
CA ILE A 42 3.34 14.90 13.60
C ILE A 42 4.84 14.68 13.53
N ARG A 43 5.42 13.99 14.51
CA ARG A 43 6.86 13.73 14.56
C ARG A 43 7.36 12.94 13.34
N ARG A 44 6.60 11.96 12.87
CA ARG A 44 7.01 11.11 11.73
C ARG A 44 6.90 11.80 10.38
N ASN A 45 5.99 12.76 10.25
CA ASN A 45 5.65 13.37 8.95
C ASN A 45 5.91 14.88 8.92
N ARG A 46 6.79 15.37 9.81
CA ARG A 46 7.21 16.77 9.83
C ARG A 46 8.15 17.03 8.66
N GLY A 47 7.92 18.13 7.94
CA GLY A 47 8.83 18.62 6.91
C GLY A 47 10.13 19.16 7.48
N ALA A 48 11.09 19.43 6.61
CA ALA A 48 12.42 19.89 6.99
C ALA A 48 12.40 21.25 7.73
N GLN A 49 11.41 22.10 7.46
CA GLN A 49 11.24 23.41 8.10
C GLN A 49 10.32 23.33 9.33
N GLY A 50 9.90 22.13 9.74
CA GLY A 50 9.05 21.91 10.91
C GLY A 50 7.54 22.02 10.64
N GLU A 51 7.15 22.19 9.38
CA GLU A 51 5.77 22.22 8.93
C GLU A 51 5.14 20.81 8.89
N TYR A 52 3.83 20.73 9.13
CA TYR A 52 3.06 19.50 8.95
C TYR A 52 2.06 19.72 7.82
N ILE A 53 2.22 18.95 6.74
CA ILE A 53 1.37 19.05 5.54
C ILE A 53 0.69 17.69 5.33
N THR A 54 -0.64 17.69 5.25
CA THR A 54 -1.45 16.47 5.14
C THR A 54 -1.07 15.62 3.93
N GLN A 55 -0.87 16.25 2.77
CA GLN A 55 -0.49 15.54 1.54
C GLN A 55 0.86 14.83 1.68
N HIS A 56 1.83 15.48 2.33
CA HIS A 56 3.15 14.89 2.58
C HIS A 56 3.05 13.72 3.56
N ALA A 57 2.28 13.87 4.64
CA ALA A 57 2.06 12.81 5.62
C ALA A 57 1.35 11.59 5.02
N GLN A 58 0.36 11.82 4.15
CA GLN A 58 -0.33 10.76 3.43
C GLN A 58 0.64 10.04 2.48
N ARG A 59 1.37 10.78 1.65
CA ARG A 59 2.34 10.24 0.69
C ARG A 59 3.42 9.42 1.39
N ALA A 60 4.05 9.98 2.43
CA ALA A 60 5.08 9.28 3.20
C ALA A 60 4.53 8.00 3.86
N THR A 61 3.26 8.01 4.30
CA THR A 61 2.61 6.80 4.85
C THR A 61 2.38 5.74 3.78
N CYS A 62 1.95 6.13 2.57
CA CYS A 62 1.83 5.22 1.44
C CYS A 62 3.20 4.64 1.04
N GLU A 63 4.22 5.48 0.87
CA GLU A 63 5.58 5.08 0.48
C GLU A 63 6.18 4.10 1.50
N ARG A 64 6.03 4.36 2.81
CA ARG A 64 6.48 3.43 3.87
C ARG A 64 5.76 2.09 3.82
N ARG A 65 4.50 2.04 3.35
CA ARG A 65 3.71 0.81 3.26
C ARG A 65 3.97 0.01 1.99
N MET A 66 4.39 0.65 0.91
CA MET A 66 4.64 -0.01 -0.37
C MET A 66 5.60 -1.21 -0.26
N PRO A 67 6.78 -1.11 0.37
CA PRO A 67 7.70 -2.25 0.48
C PRO A 67 7.25 -3.32 1.48
N CYS A 68 6.31 -3.01 2.37
CA CYS A 68 5.76 -3.98 3.32
C CYS A 68 4.71 -4.91 2.67
N ARG A 69 4.31 -4.63 1.43
CA ARG A 69 3.37 -5.48 0.68
C ARG A 69 4.17 -6.55 -0.07
N PRO A 70 3.62 -7.78 -0.20
CA PRO A 70 4.19 -8.78 -1.10
C PRO A 70 4.36 -8.19 -2.50
N GLN A 71 5.48 -8.47 -3.13
CA GLN A 71 5.68 -8.12 -4.55
C GLN A 71 4.58 -8.80 -5.37
N LYS A 72 4.07 -8.10 -6.39
CA LYS A 72 3.15 -8.75 -7.33
C LYS A 72 3.89 -9.91 -8.01
N LYS A 73 3.21 -11.03 -8.26
CA LYS A 73 3.82 -12.17 -8.97
C LYS A 73 4.10 -11.85 -10.44
N LEU A 74 3.20 -11.08 -11.06
CA LEU A 74 3.28 -10.65 -12.44
C LEU A 74 3.86 -9.23 -12.49
N MET A 75 5.18 -9.13 -12.57
CA MET A 75 5.90 -7.86 -12.67
C MET A 75 6.54 -7.74 -14.05
N PRO A 76 6.62 -6.52 -14.62
CA PRO A 76 7.35 -6.29 -15.86
C PRO A 76 8.78 -6.83 -15.78
N GLY A 77 9.19 -7.60 -16.80
CA GLY A 77 10.54 -8.20 -16.88
C GLY A 77 10.71 -9.53 -16.13
N THR A 78 9.65 -10.12 -15.56
CA THR A 78 9.71 -11.49 -15.04
C THR A 78 9.35 -12.52 -16.12
N GLU A 79 10.06 -13.64 -16.15
CA GLU A 79 9.79 -14.75 -17.09
C GLU A 79 8.35 -15.27 -16.98
N LEU A 80 7.79 -15.22 -15.76
CA LEU A 80 6.41 -15.61 -15.48
C LEU A 80 5.40 -14.71 -16.20
N LEU A 81 5.64 -13.38 -16.23
CA LEU A 81 4.79 -12.46 -16.97
C LEU A 81 4.89 -12.72 -18.48
N ASP A 82 6.09 -12.91 -19.00
CA ASP A 82 6.30 -13.17 -20.42
C ASP A 82 5.59 -14.45 -20.88
N LEU A 83 5.63 -15.50 -20.05
CA LEU A 83 4.89 -16.74 -20.28
C LEU A 83 3.38 -16.52 -20.27
N VAL A 84 2.85 -15.78 -19.28
CA VAL A 84 1.41 -15.45 -19.23
C VAL A 84 0.98 -14.66 -20.46
N VAL A 85 1.75 -13.64 -20.86
CA VAL A 85 1.49 -12.83 -22.06
C VAL A 85 1.54 -13.70 -23.33
N TYR A 86 2.50 -14.61 -23.43
CA TYR A 86 2.59 -15.56 -24.53
C TYR A 86 1.34 -16.46 -24.63
N LEU A 87 0.87 -17.00 -23.50
CA LEU A 87 -0.32 -17.85 -23.48
C LEU A 87 -1.60 -17.06 -23.78
N LEU A 88 -1.73 -15.81 -23.30
CA LEU A 88 -2.84 -14.93 -23.67
C LEU A 88 -2.87 -14.67 -25.18
N ARG A 89 -1.72 -14.43 -25.82
CA ARG A 89 -1.63 -14.27 -27.28
C ARG A 89 -2.02 -15.53 -28.06
N LYS A 90 -1.86 -16.70 -27.45
CA LYS A 90 -2.32 -17.99 -27.99
C LYS A 90 -3.82 -18.26 -27.71
N ARG A 91 -4.55 -17.27 -27.20
CA ARG A 91 -5.99 -17.32 -26.86
C ARG A 91 -6.36 -18.32 -25.76
N PHE A 92 -5.42 -18.63 -24.85
CA PHE A 92 -5.79 -19.32 -23.62
C PHE A 92 -6.55 -18.36 -22.69
N SER A 93 -7.61 -18.85 -22.05
CA SER A 93 -8.30 -18.09 -21.00
C SER A 93 -7.45 -18.03 -19.73
N PRO A 94 -7.62 -17.02 -18.87
CA PRO A 94 -6.93 -16.94 -17.58
C PRO A 94 -7.07 -18.20 -16.70
N GLU A 95 -8.22 -18.89 -16.75
CA GLU A 95 -8.45 -20.17 -16.08
C GLU A 95 -7.58 -21.29 -16.67
N GLN A 96 -7.49 -21.36 -18.01
CA GLN A 96 -6.65 -22.34 -18.70
C GLN A 96 -5.17 -22.08 -18.43
N ILE A 97 -4.76 -20.81 -18.38
CA ILE A 97 -3.39 -20.41 -18.05
C ILE A 97 -3.05 -20.84 -16.62
N ALA A 98 -3.89 -20.52 -15.64
CA ALA A 98 -3.68 -20.92 -14.25
C ALA A 98 -3.57 -22.45 -14.10
N GLY A 99 -4.43 -23.20 -14.79
CA GLY A 99 -4.37 -24.67 -14.82
C GLY A 99 -3.09 -25.19 -15.46
N LYS A 100 -2.65 -24.59 -16.57
CA LYS A 100 -1.44 -24.97 -17.29
C LYS A 100 -0.17 -24.68 -16.47
N LEU A 101 -0.11 -23.53 -15.81
CA LEU A 101 0.99 -23.16 -14.91
C LEU A 101 1.07 -24.09 -13.70
N ARG A 102 -0.07 -24.56 -13.17
CA ARG A 102 -0.11 -25.53 -12.07
C ARG A 102 0.42 -26.91 -12.48
N ALA A 103 0.21 -27.32 -13.74
CA ALA A 103 0.63 -28.61 -14.26
C ALA A 103 2.10 -28.63 -14.73
N MET A 104 2.69 -27.46 -14.96
CA MET A 104 4.11 -27.32 -15.29
C MET A 104 4.92 -27.39 -14.01
N GLU A 105 5.67 -28.48 -13.82
CA GLU A 105 6.70 -28.52 -12.78
C GLU A 105 7.86 -27.63 -13.23
N PHE A 106 7.95 -26.44 -12.66
CA PHE A 106 9.06 -25.52 -12.90
C PHE A 106 10.16 -25.79 -11.86
N PRO A 107 11.30 -26.42 -12.23
CA PRO A 107 12.34 -26.78 -11.28
C PRO A 107 12.99 -25.59 -10.55
N ASN A 108 12.79 -24.35 -11.04
CA ASN A 108 13.30 -23.12 -10.44
C ASN A 108 12.21 -22.15 -9.92
N PHE A 109 10.93 -22.53 -9.96
CA PHE A 109 9.84 -21.67 -9.48
C PHE A 109 8.91 -22.42 -8.53
N GLU A 110 9.31 -22.52 -7.26
CA GLU A 110 8.48 -23.09 -6.19
C GLU A 110 7.12 -22.36 -6.03
N ASP A 111 7.00 -21.12 -6.53
CA ASP A 111 5.81 -20.27 -6.44
C ASP A 111 5.18 -19.85 -7.79
N ALA A 112 5.43 -20.60 -8.88
CA ALA A 112 4.93 -20.32 -10.24
C ALA A 112 3.39 -20.26 -10.36
N TYR A 113 2.66 -20.73 -9.35
CA TYR A 113 1.21 -20.69 -9.36
C TYR A 113 0.68 -19.25 -9.35
N VAL A 114 -0.13 -18.93 -10.38
CA VAL A 114 -0.86 -17.68 -10.52
C VAL A 114 -2.34 -18.02 -10.73
N CYS A 115 -3.21 -17.50 -9.88
CA CYS A 115 -4.66 -17.65 -10.08
C CYS A 115 -5.16 -16.70 -11.18
N ARG A 116 -6.32 -17.02 -11.77
CA ARG A 116 -6.95 -16.21 -12.83
C ARG A 116 -7.14 -14.74 -12.45
N GLU A 117 -7.53 -14.46 -11.20
CA GLU A 117 -7.69 -13.09 -10.70
C GLU A 117 -6.40 -12.30 -10.75
N THR A 118 -5.25 -12.93 -10.48
CA THR A 118 -3.95 -12.25 -10.58
C THR A 118 -3.61 -11.92 -12.03
N ILE A 119 -4.05 -12.73 -13.00
CA ILE A 119 -3.89 -12.45 -14.44
C ILE A 119 -4.80 -11.29 -14.86
N TYR A 120 -6.05 -11.24 -14.37
CA TYR A 120 -6.96 -10.13 -14.65
C TYR A 120 -6.49 -8.80 -14.04
N ASN A 121 -5.86 -8.84 -12.86
CA ASN A 121 -5.41 -7.66 -12.12
C ASN A 121 -3.92 -7.32 -12.34
N ALA A 122 -3.28 -7.98 -13.32
CA ALA A 122 -1.85 -7.82 -13.61
C ALA A 122 -1.51 -6.35 -13.90
#